data_AF-A0A1S2K0H9-F1
#
_entry.id   AF-A0A1S2K0H9-F1
#
_cell.length_a   1.000
_cell.length_b   1.000
_cell.length_c   1.000
_cell.angle_alpha   90.00
_cell.angle_beta   90.00
_cell.angle_gamma   90.00
#
_symmetry.space_group_name_H-M   'P 1'
#
loop_
_entity.id
_entity.type
_entity.pdbx_description
1 polymer ?
#
loop_
_entity_poly.entity_id
_entity_poly.type
_entity_poly.pdbx_seq_one_letter_code
_entity_poly.pdbx_strand_id
1 'polypeptide(L)'
;MSEGKFRRATHVVSSGENLVEIGAMYGVSWRDMAVDNELDNRDLIHPGQVLKLPYCEYTVVEGDTLTGIHEAYVAKRAAGCPGCHDAGPYGASLRDVARYNQIDNPDLIHPGQVVKLPLR
;
A
#
# COMPACT_ATOMS: atom_id res chain seq x y z
N MET A 1 16.69 -15.59 -0.67
CA MET A 1 15.71 -14.49 -0.83
C MET A 1 14.39 -15.03 -0.37
N SER A 2 14.05 -14.72 0.88
CA SER A 2 12.82 -15.14 1.53
C SER A 2 11.62 -14.57 0.78
N GLU A 3 10.65 -15.42 0.45
CA GLU A 3 9.49 -15.06 -0.39
C GLU A 3 8.46 -14.24 0.41
N GLY A 4 8.86 -13.08 0.93
CA GLY A 4 7.87 -12.13 1.41
C GLY A 4 6.93 -11.75 0.25
N LYS A 5 5.67 -12.16 0.39
CA LYS A 5 4.67 -12.00 -0.66
C LYS A 5 4.10 -10.59 -0.58
N PHE A 6 4.51 -9.73 -1.52
CA PHE A 6 3.84 -8.44 -1.72
C PHE A 6 2.38 -8.68 -2.05
N ARG A 7 1.50 -7.99 -1.32
CA ARG A 7 0.05 -8.07 -1.52
C ARG A 7 -0.49 -6.66 -1.74
N ARG A 8 -1.33 -6.48 -2.76
CA ARG A 8 -2.10 -5.24 -2.89
C ARG A 8 -3.14 -5.19 -1.78
N ALA A 9 -3.12 -4.12 -0.98
CA ALA A 9 -4.12 -3.96 0.07
C ALA A 9 -5.48 -3.57 -0.55
N THR A 10 -6.54 -4.17 -0.02
CA THR A 10 -7.91 -3.95 -0.47
C THR A 10 -8.86 -3.87 0.72
N HIS A 11 -9.95 -3.14 0.56
CA HIS A 11 -11.02 -3.03 1.54
C HIS A 11 -12.36 -3.39 0.88
N VAL A 12 -13.21 -4.14 1.58
CA VAL A 12 -14.57 -4.46 1.13
C VAL A 12 -15.52 -3.51 1.82
N VAL A 13 -16.18 -2.66 1.03
CA VAL A 13 -17.08 -1.61 1.53
C VAL A 13 -18.24 -2.24 2.30
N SER A 14 -18.48 -1.76 3.50
CA SER A 14 -19.61 -2.12 4.36
C SER A 14 -20.76 -1.14 4.18
N SER A 15 -21.95 -1.52 4.67
CA SER A 15 -23.13 -0.66 4.62
C SER A 15 -22.90 0.64 5.39
N GLY A 16 -23.04 1.78 4.70
CA GLY A 16 -22.94 3.12 5.27
C GLY A 16 -21.54 3.72 5.26
N GLU A 17 -20.50 2.99 4.83
CA GLU A 17 -19.17 3.55 4.68
C GLU A 17 -19.07 4.47 3.45
N ASN A 18 -18.28 5.52 3.56
CA ASN A 18 -17.88 6.35 2.43
C ASN A 18 -16.35 6.36 2.23
N LEU A 19 -15.90 6.80 1.06
CA LEU A 19 -14.49 6.77 0.69
C LEU A 19 -13.61 7.62 1.63
N VAL A 20 -14.18 8.64 2.27
CA VAL A 20 -13.47 9.53 3.20
C VAL A 20 -13.16 8.81 4.50
N GLU A 21 -14.16 8.13 5.06
CA GLU A 21 -14.04 7.34 6.28
C GLU A 21 -13.09 6.16 6.08
N ILE A 22 -13.21 5.46 4.96
CA ILE A 22 -12.31 4.36 4.60
C ILE A 22 -10.88 4.89 4.45
N GLY A 23 -10.70 6.01 3.76
CA GLY A 23 -9.39 6.65 3.63
C GLY A 23 -8.78 6.99 5.00
N ALA A 24 -9.57 7.62 5.88
CA ALA A 24 -9.14 7.95 7.23
C ALA A 24 -8.80 6.72 8.07
N MET A 25 -9.58 5.64 7.96
CA MET A 25 -9.35 4.36 8.65
C MET A 25 -7.97 3.78 8.34
N TYR A 26 -7.54 3.87 7.08
CA TYR A 26 -6.25 3.34 6.64
C TYR A 26 -5.11 4.37 6.61
N GLY A 27 -5.38 5.63 6.96
CA GLY A 27 -4.41 6.71 6.87
C GLY A 27 -3.99 7.02 5.43
N VAL A 28 -4.93 6.88 4.47
CA VAL A 28 -4.71 7.19 3.06
C VAL A 28 -5.63 8.30 2.58
N SER A 29 -5.17 9.00 1.55
CA SER A 29 -5.95 10.00 0.86
C SER A 29 -7.09 9.32 0.08
N TRP A 30 -8.33 9.70 0.40
CA TRP A 30 -9.51 9.27 -0.36
C TRP A 30 -9.43 9.68 -1.84
N ARG A 31 -8.69 10.76 -2.17
CA ARG A 31 -8.47 11.18 -3.57
C ARG A 31 -7.57 10.19 -4.29
N ASP A 32 -6.50 9.75 -3.63
CA ASP A 32 -5.61 8.73 -4.19
C ASP A 32 -6.36 7.40 -4.35
N MET A 33 -7.19 7.04 -3.38
CA MET A 33 -8.10 5.90 -3.52
C MET A 33 -9.05 6.06 -4.72
N ALA A 34 -9.69 7.22 -4.89
CA ALA A 34 -10.62 7.44 -5.99
C ALA A 34 -9.93 7.25 -7.35
N VAL A 35 -8.73 7.83 -7.52
CA VAL A 35 -7.93 7.68 -8.74
C VAL A 35 -7.54 6.22 -8.97
N ASP A 36 -7.08 5.53 -7.92
CA ASP A 36 -6.60 4.14 -8.00
C ASP A 36 -7.73 3.11 -8.26
N ASN A 37 -8.98 3.52 -8.02
CA ASN A 37 -10.19 2.72 -8.24
C ASN A 37 -11.06 3.24 -9.39
N GLU A 38 -10.57 4.19 -10.18
CA GLU A 38 -11.29 4.76 -11.32
C GLU A 38 -12.69 5.27 -10.94
N LEU A 39 -12.81 5.89 -9.75
CA LEU A 39 -14.06 6.41 -9.24
C LEU A 39 -14.23 7.88 -9.66
N ASP A 40 -15.16 8.13 -10.58
CA ASP A 40 -15.52 9.49 -11.02
C ASP A 40 -16.24 10.29 -9.93
N ASN A 41 -16.94 9.60 -9.01
CA ASN A 41 -17.62 10.22 -7.88
C ASN A 41 -17.31 9.46 -6.58
N ARG A 42 -16.78 10.19 -5.61
CA ARG A 42 -16.38 9.69 -4.28
C ARG A 42 -17.53 9.13 -3.44
N ASP A 43 -18.77 9.56 -3.72
CA ASP A 43 -19.96 9.17 -2.96
C ASP A 43 -20.66 7.93 -3.57
N LEU A 44 -20.20 7.47 -4.74
CA LEU A 44 -20.74 6.30 -5.44
C LEU A 44 -19.89 5.06 -5.15
N ILE A 45 -19.83 4.67 -3.88
CA ILE A 45 -19.35 3.34 -3.48
C ILE A 45 -20.49 2.52 -2.90
N HIS A 46 -20.47 1.21 -3.12
CA HIS A 46 -21.57 0.32 -2.73
C HIS A 46 -21.11 -0.78 -1.78
N PRO A 47 -21.96 -1.22 -0.83
CA PRO A 47 -21.65 -2.35 0.03
C PRO A 47 -21.28 -3.60 -0.79
N GLY A 48 -20.20 -4.27 -0.40
CA GLY A 48 -19.62 -5.41 -1.12
C GLY A 48 -18.64 -5.03 -2.23
N GLN A 49 -18.50 -3.75 -2.57
CA GLN A 49 -17.48 -3.29 -3.52
C GLN A 49 -16.08 -3.47 -2.93
N VAL A 50 -15.15 -3.97 -3.74
CA VAL A 50 -13.74 -4.11 -3.36
C VAL A 50 -12.97 -2.89 -3.84
N LEU A 51 -12.44 -2.11 -2.91
CA LEU A 51 -11.60 -0.94 -3.17
C LEU A 51 -10.13 -1.30 -2.97
N LYS A 52 -9.30 -0.96 -3.94
CA LYS A 52 -7.84 -0.95 -3.84
C LYS A 52 -7.40 0.19 -2.92
N LEU A 53 -6.52 -0.10 -1.98
CA LEU A 53 -5.86 0.91 -1.16
C LEU A 53 -4.54 1.30 -1.81
N PRO A 54 -4.10 2.58 -1.78
CA PRO A 54 -2.94 3.10 -2.52
C PRO A 54 -1.59 2.69 -1.92
N TYR A 55 -1.48 1.47 -1.41
CA TYR A 55 -0.25 0.85 -0.92
C TYR A 55 -0.29 -0.67 -1.10
N CYS A 56 0.89 -1.28 -1.09
CA CYS A 56 1.06 -2.72 -0.95
C CYS A 56 1.45 -3.05 0.49
N GLU A 57 1.22 -4.29 0.89
CA GLU A 57 1.70 -4.83 2.16
C GLU A 57 2.78 -5.87 1.89
N TYR A 58 3.77 -5.89 2.77
CA TYR A 58 4.82 -6.88 2.80
C TYR A 58 4.98 -7.38 4.23
N THR A 59 4.98 -8.70 4.41
CA THR A 59 5.26 -9.31 5.71
C THR A 59 6.74 -9.58 5.83
N VAL A 60 7.38 -8.94 6.80
CA VAL A 60 8.81 -9.06 7.09
C VAL A 60 9.13 -10.50 7.47
N VAL A 61 10.19 -11.02 6.89
CA VAL A 61 10.72 -12.35 7.16
C VAL A 61 12.16 -12.24 7.66
N GLU A 62 12.67 -13.31 8.25
CA GLU A 62 14.01 -13.31 8.86
C GLU A 62 15.10 -12.92 7.84
N GLY A 63 15.94 -11.95 8.22
CA GLY A 63 17.02 -11.42 7.38
C GLY A 63 16.61 -10.26 6.47
N ASP A 64 15.34 -9.86 6.47
CA ASP A 64 14.92 -8.67 5.71
C ASP A 64 15.43 -7.37 6.34
N THR A 65 15.67 -6.39 5.46
CA THR A 65 15.90 -4.99 5.84
C THR A 65 14.85 -4.12 5.16
N LEU A 66 14.49 -2.98 5.75
CA LEU A 66 13.51 -2.08 5.14
C LEU A 66 13.97 -1.61 3.76
N THR A 67 15.27 -1.34 3.61
CA THR A 67 15.91 -1.00 2.34
C THR A 67 15.76 -2.13 1.31
N GLY A 68 16.07 -3.38 1.69
CA GLY A 68 15.94 -4.51 0.77
C GLY A 68 14.50 -4.75 0.32
N ILE A 69 13.54 -4.60 1.23
CA ILE A 69 12.10 -4.66 0.91
C ILE A 69 11.73 -3.54 -0.07
N HIS A 70 12.19 -2.30 0.17
CA HIS A 70 11.92 -1.15 -0.68
C HIS A 70 12.52 -1.31 -2.09
N GLU A 71 13.76 -1.76 -2.21
CA GLU A 71 14.41 -2.02 -3.49
C GLU A 71 13.68 -3.12 -4.27
N ALA A 72 13.32 -4.22 -3.60
CA ALA A 72 12.54 -5.30 -4.20
C ALA A 72 11.15 -4.82 -4.65
N TYR A 73 10.51 -3.95 -3.88
CA TYR A 73 9.24 -3.32 -4.24
C TYR A 73 9.36 -2.45 -5.49
N VAL A 74 10.38 -1.58 -5.56
CA VAL A 74 10.66 -0.73 -6.73
C VAL A 74 10.94 -1.59 -7.97
N ALA A 75 11.74 -2.64 -7.83
CA ALA A 75 12.03 -3.57 -8.92
C ALA A 75 10.77 -4.31 -9.41
N LYS A 76 9.91 -4.79 -8.50
CA LYS A 76 8.63 -5.44 -8.86
C LYS A 76 7.65 -4.49 -9.54
N ARG A 77 7.65 -3.20 -9.17
CA ARG A 77 6.86 -2.16 -9.86
C ARG A 77 7.36 -1.93 -11.28
N ALA A 78 8.67 -1.80 -11.45
CA ALA A 78 9.29 -1.64 -12.77
C ALA A 78 9.01 -2.84 -13.70
N ALA A 79 8.89 -4.05 -13.13
CA ALA A 79 8.56 -5.27 -13.86
C ALA A 79 7.06 -5.45 -14.20
N GLY A 80 6.19 -4.50 -13.85
CA GLY A 80 4.76 -4.56 -14.21
C GLY A 80 3.95 -5.54 -13.35
N CYS A 81 4.20 -5.58 -12.03
CA CYS A 81 3.36 -6.30 -11.08
C CYS A 81 1.85 -6.01 -11.29
N PRO A 82 0.98 -7.03 -11.37
CA PRO A 82 -0.47 -6.85 -11.42
C PRO A 82 -0.97 -6.04 -10.21
N GLY A 83 -1.65 -4.92 -10.46
CA GLY A 83 -2.15 -3.99 -9.45
C GLY A 83 -1.14 -2.94 -8.97
N CYS A 84 0.11 -2.97 -9.44
CA CYS A 84 1.17 -2.02 -9.08
C CYS A 84 1.46 -0.96 -10.17
N HIS A 85 0.81 -1.08 -11.34
CA HIS A 85 1.11 -0.37 -12.58
C HIS A 85 0.55 1.07 -12.66
N ASP A 86 -0.43 1.41 -11.81
CA ASP A 86 -1.18 2.69 -11.90
C ASP A 86 -0.51 3.86 -11.15
N ALA A 87 0.66 3.60 -10.57
CA ALA A 87 1.52 4.61 -10.01
C ALA A 87 2.82 4.62 -10.82
N GLY A 88 3.19 5.79 -11.34
CA GLY A 88 4.31 5.97 -12.28
C GLY A 88 5.67 5.45 -11.79
N PRO A 89 6.75 5.69 -12.55
CA PRO A 89 8.07 5.06 -12.29
C PRO A 89 8.69 5.44 -10.93
N TYR A 90 8.16 6.47 -10.29
CA TYR A 90 8.58 6.94 -8.97
C TYR A 90 7.58 6.45 -7.93
N GLY A 91 7.98 5.46 -7.13
CA GLY A 91 7.28 5.10 -5.89
C GLY A 91 7.73 5.97 -4.72
N ALA A 92 7.06 5.81 -3.58
CA ALA A 92 7.45 6.43 -2.32
C ALA A 92 8.93 6.16 -2.00
N SER A 93 9.65 7.17 -1.51
CA SER A 93 11.04 6.99 -1.10
C SER A 93 11.12 6.05 0.12
N LEU A 94 12.30 5.48 0.40
CA LEU A 94 12.51 4.70 1.63
C LEU A 94 12.11 5.50 2.88
N ARG A 95 12.35 6.82 2.86
CA ARG A 95 11.95 7.73 3.94
C ARG A 95 10.43 7.86 4.05
N ASP A 96 9.72 7.90 2.94
CA ASP A 96 8.26 7.96 2.94
C ASP A 96 7.66 6.64 3.43
N VAL A 97 8.22 5.50 3.02
CA VAL A 97 7.86 4.18 3.56
C VAL A 97 8.05 4.16 5.07
N ALA A 98 9.23 4.58 5.56
CA ALA A 98 9.50 4.61 7.00
C ALA A 98 8.49 5.49 7.76
N ARG A 99 8.24 6.72 7.28
CA ARG A 99 7.27 7.65 7.89
C ARG A 99 5.85 7.09 7.85
N TYR A 100 5.44 6.48 6.75
CA TYR A 100 4.11 5.91 6.56
C TYR A 100 3.84 4.75 7.52
N ASN A 101 4.89 4.00 7.88
CA ASN A 101 4.82 2.91 8.85
C ASN A 101 5.20 3.32 10.27
N GLN A 102 5.47 4.60 10.52
CA GLN A 102 5.95 5.08 11.82
C GLN A 102 7.22 4.33 12.29
N ILE A 103 8.09 3.98 11.33
CA ILE A 103 9.37 3.32 11.59
C ILE A 103 10.43 4.42 11.77
N ASP A 104 10.81 4.69 13.01
CA ASP A 104 11.83 5.69 13.33
C ASP A 104 13.24 5.21 12.97
N ASN A 105 13.50 3.90 13.16
CA ASN A 105 14.75 3.26 12.77
C ASN A 105 14.47 2.15 11.74
N PRO A 106 14.87 2.32 10.47
CA PRO A 106 14.72 1.32 9.41
C PRO A 106 15.32 -0.06 9.70
N ASP A 107 16.30 -0.13 10.61
CA ASP A 107 16.96 -1.38 11.01
C ASP A 107 16.16 -2.16 12.08
N LEU A 108 15.09 -1.57 12.64
CA LEU A 108 14.26 -2.16 13.69
C LEU A 108 12.95 -2.76 13.16
N ILE A 109 12.99 -3.36 11.97
CA ILE A 109 11.88 -4.19 11.52
C ILE A 109 12.03 -5.62 12.05
N HIS A 110 10.91 -6.28 12.36
CA HIS A 110 10.92 -7.62 12.94
C HIS A 110 10.15 -8.62 12.09
N PRO A 111 10.58 -9.90 12.03
CA PRO A 111 9.82 -10.94 11.36
C PRO A 111 8.36 -11.00 11.84
N GLY A 112 7.43 -11.09 10.89
CA GLY A 112 5.98 -11.03 11.13
C GLY A 112 5.40 -9.61 11.11
N GLN A 113 6.22 -8.56 11.15
CA GLN A 113 5.75 -7.18 10.98
C GLN A 113 5.21 -6.97 9.56
N VAL A 114 4.09 -6.24 9.43
CA VAL A 114 3.57 -5.83 8.13
C VAL A 114 4.05 -4.41 7.82
N VAL A 115 4.82 -4.28 6.74
CA VAL A 115 5.26 -3.00 6.20
C VAL A 115 4.33 -2.62 5.06
N LYS A 116 3.71 -1.44 5.17
CA LYS A 116 2.91 -0.81 4.13
C LYS A 116 3.81 -0.01 3.19
N LEU A 117 3.65 -0.18 1.89
CA LEU A 117 4.50 0.38 0.86
C LEU A 117 3.65 1.29 -0.03
N PRO A 118 3.64 2.61 0.21
CA PRO A 118 2.80 3.53 -0.56
C PRO A 118 3.12 3.47 -2.05
N LEU A 119 2.09 3.58 -2.86
CA LEU A 119 2.24 3.65 -4.32
C LEU A 119 2.70 5.04 -4.78
N ARG A 120 2.39 6.08 -4.01
CA ARG A 120 2.68 7.49 -4.32
C ARG A 120 3.29 8.18 -3.12
#